data_AF-A0A1A9HP03-F1
#
_entry.id   AF-A0A1A9HP03-F1
#
_cell.length_a   1.000
_cell.length_b   1.000
_cell.length_c   1.000
_cell.angle_alpha   90.00
_cell.angle_beta   90.00
_cell.angle_gamma   90.00
#
_symmetry.space_group_name_H-M   'P 1'
#
loop_
_entity.id
_entity.type
_entity.pdbx_description
1 polymer ?
#
loop_
_entity_poly.entity_id
_entity_poly.type
_entity_poly.pdbx_seq_one_letter_code
_entity_poly.pdbx_strand_id
1 'polypeptide(L)'
;MPTTFNGTGTKYVGEREHDRGGRYITTKWIVLLGLPLVPLSSWRVFPLNDGASQDHSHLLSSGASLSEESVAAEPVPLNWRQVLNVYAIVIPVIAFLVWAFFRLLPGGIKF
;
A
#
# COMPACT_ATOMS: atom_id res chain seq x y z
N MET A 1 -9.54 -10.06 7.08
CA MET A 1 -8.85 -8.75 6.90
C MET A 1 -7.35 -8.98 6.67
N PRO A 2 -6.61 -8.07 6.01
CA PRO A 2 -5.15 -8.19 5.90
C PRO A 2 -4.53 -8.15 7.30
N THR A 3 -3.55 -9.02 7.54
CA THR A 3 -2.89 -9.13 8.84
C THR A 3 -1.40 -8.94 8.63
N THR A 4 -0.77 -8.14 9.48
CA THR A 4 0.69 -7.92 9.49
C THR A 4 1.25 -8.21 10.87
N PHE A 5 2.38 -8.90 10.92
CA PHE A 5 3.20 -9.09 12.12
C PHE A 5 4.59 -8.50 11.84
N ASN A 6 5.02 -7.50 12.63
CA ASN A 6 6.28 -6.78 12.42
C ASN A 6 6.48 -6.25 10.98
N GLY A 7 5.43 -5.65 10.39
CA GLY A 7 5.49 -5.11 9.02
C GLY A 7 5.54 -6.16 7.92
N THR A 8 5.40 -7.44 8.26
CA THR A 8 5.36 -8.55 7.31
C THR A 8 3.98 -9.20 7.32
N GLY A 9 3.40 -9.45 6.15
CA GLY A 9 2.07 -10.04 6.04
C GLY A 9 1.34 -9.51 4.81
N THR A 10 0.06 -9.17 4.96
CA THR A 10 -0.72 -8.57 3.88
C THR A 10 -1.29 -7.23 4.29
N LYS A 11 -1.32 -6.26 3.37
CA LYS A 11 -1.85 -4.90 3.61
C LYS A 11 -2.51 -4.34 2.36
N TYR A 12 -3.54 -3.52 2.51
CA TYR A 12 -4.03 -2.67 1.43
C TYR A 12 -3.10 -1.47 1.25
N VAL A 13 -2.61 -1.24 0.02
CA VAL A 13 -1.69 -0.15 -0.30
C VAL A 13 -2.13 0.60 -1.55
N GLY A 14 -2.22 1.92 -1.39
CA GLY A 14 -2.62 2.85 -2.43
C GLY A 14 -4.13 2.88 -2.65
N GLU A 15 -4.56 3.97 -3.25
CA GLU A 15 -5.94 4.24 -3.66
C GLU A 15 -5.92 4.88 -5.05
N ARG A 16 -6.89 4.53 -5.89
CA ARG A 16 -7.03 5.08 -7.25
C ARG A 16 -8.50 5.11 -7.65
N GLU A 17 -8.80 5.92 -8.66
CA GLU A 17 -10.14 6.03 -9.25
C GLU A 17 -11.17 6.48 -8.22
N HIS A 18 -10.86 7.58 -7.54
CA HIS A 18 -11.80 8.26 -6.67
C HIS A 18 -12.97 8.77 -7.51
N ASP A 19 -14.17 8.32 -7.15
CA ASP A 19 -15.40 8.84 -7.70
C ASP A 19 -16.02 9.90 -6.76
N ARG A 20 -16.93 10.72 -7.28
CA ARG A 20 -17.65 11.76 -6.51
C ARG A 20 -18.41 11.22 -5.30
N GLY A 21 -18.74 9.93 -5.29
CA GLY A 21 -19.32 9.22 -4.15
C GLY A 21 -18.31 8.61 -3.17
N GLY A 22 -17.02 8.99 -3.23
CA GLY A 22 -15.98 8.47 -2.33
C GLY A 22 -15.57 7.02 -2.60
N ARG A 23 -16.02 6.43 -3.71
CA ARG A 23 -15.61 5.09 -4.14
C ARG A 23 -14.17 5.12 -4.59
N TYR A 24 -13.38 4.12 -4.23
CA TYR A 24 -11.98 4.00 -4.67
C TYR A 24 -11.59 2.54 -4.86
N ILE A 25 -10.55 2.31 -5.67
CA ILE A 25 -9.89 1.02 -5.80
C ILE A 25 -8.65 1.00 -4.92
N THR A 26 -8.52 -0.01 -4.09
CA THR A 26 -7.29 -0.33 -3.37
C THR A 26 -6.74 -1.69 -3.78
N THR A 27 -5.44 -1.89 -3.62
CA THR A 27 -4.79 -3.17 -3.95
C THR A 27 -4.25 -3.80 -2.69
N LYS A 28 -4.51 -5.09 -2.50
CA LYS A 28 -3.94 -5.90 -1.44
C LYS A 28 -2.56 -6.36 -1.87
N TRP A 29 -1.58 -6.20 -0.99
CA TRP A 29 -0.19 -6.58 -1.21
C TRP A 29 0.29 -7.54 -0.14
N ILE A 30 1.22 -8.43 -0.51
CA ILE A 30 2.16 -9.01 0.45
C ILE A 30 3.18 -7.92 0.77
N VAL A 31 3.35 -7.66 2.05
CA VAL A 31 4.29 -6.67 2.57
C VAL A 31 5.38 -7.41 3.34
N LEU A 32 6.63 -6.99 3.18
CA LEU A 32 7.78 -7.46 3.95
C LEU A 32 8.50 -6.23 4.52
N LEU A 33 8.72 -6.20 5.84
CA LEU A 33 9.34 -5.05 6.51
C LEU A 33 8.69 -3.68 6.16
N GLY A 34 7.38 -3.66 5.91
CA GLY A 34 6.65 -2.46 5.51
C GLY A 34 6.66 -2.12 4.02
N LEU A 35 7.44 -2.83 3.19
CA LEU A 35 7.50 -2.63 1.74
C LEU A 35 6.53 -3.57 0.99
N PRO A 36 5.64 -3.04 0.13
CA PRO A 36 4.75 -3.87 -0.67
C PRO A 36 5.53 -4.56 -1.80
N LEU A 37 5.51 -5.89 -1.81
CA LEU A 37 6.28 -6.72 -2.74
C LEU A 37 5.43 -7.27 -3.87
N VAL A 38 4.36 -7.99 -3.53
CA VAL A 38 3.54 -8.73 -4.50
C VAL A 38 2.10 -8.26 -4.41
N PRO A 39 1.51 -7.75 -5.50
CA PRO A 39 0.09 -7.42 -5.53
C PRO A 39 -0.70 -8.72 -5.63
N LEU A 40 -1.68 -8.91 -4.74
CA LEU A 40 -2.51 -10.11 -4.69
C LEU A 40 -3.83 -9.91 -5.42
N SER A 41 -4.55 -8.84 -5.09
CA SER A 41 -5.84 -8.54 -5.71
C SER A 41 -6.23 -7.08 -5.50
N SER A 42 -7.06 -6.54 -6.40
CA SER A 42 -7.62 -5.20 -6.26
C SER A 42 -9.08 -5.29 -5.81
N TRP A 43 -9.51 -4.33 -4.99
CA TRP A 43 -10.83 -4.26 -4.40
C TRP A 43 -11.39 -2.87 -4.61
N ARG A 44 -12.64 -2.78 -5.04
CA ARG A 44 -13.38 -1.53 -5.10
C ARG A 44 -14.18 -1.37 -3.82
N VAL A 45 -13.86 -0.34 -3.07
CA VAL A 45 -14.45 -0.01 -1.77
C VAL A 45 -15.56 1.02 -1.96
N PHE A 46 -16.74 0.71 -1.40
CA PHE A 46 -17.88 1.62 -1.36
C PHE A 46 -18.02 2.19 0.06
N PRO A 47 -17.84 3.51 0.28
CA PRO A 47 -18.15 4.08 1.59
C PRO A 47 -19.66 3.97 1.82
N LEU A 48 -20.04 3.23 2.86
CA LEU A 48 -21.41 3.31 3.40
C LEU A 48 -21.48 4.65 4.11
N ASN A 49 -22.13 5.59 3.45
CA ASN A 49 -22.18 6.97 3.87
C ASN A 49 -23.04 7.07 5.13
N ASP A 50 -22.44 7.44 6.26
CA ASP A 50 -23.06 8.30 7.26
C ASP A 50 -21.96 9.14 7.92
N GLY A 51 -22.18 10.45 7.94
CA GLY A 51 -21.13 11.46 8.02
C GLY A 51 -20.23 11.40 9.25
N ALA A 52 -18.93 11.22 9.04
CA ALA A 52 -17.89 11.68 9.95
C ALA A 52 -16.60 11.93 9.18
N SER A 53 -16.27 13.21 9.03
CA SER A 53 -14.90 13.75 8.92
C SER A 53 -13.94 13.09 7.93
N GLN A 54 -13.86 13.73 6.76
CA GLN A 54 -12.62 13.85 5.98
C GLN A 54 -11.51 14.35 6.91
N ASP A 55 -10.61 13.47 7.35
CA ASP A 55 -9.38 13.89 8.02
C ASP A 55 -8.17 13.54 7.13
N HIS A 56 -7.70 14.58 6.43
CA HIS A 56 -6.59 14.59 5.50
C HIS A 56 -5.24 14.31 6.18
N SER A 57 -5.00 13.09 6.67
CA SER A 57 -3.69 12.66 7.19
C SER A 57 -2.95 11.74 6.21
N HIS A 58 -2.73 12.23 4.98
CA HIS A 58 -2.05 11.50 3.89
C HIS A 58 -0.53 11.34 4.04
N LEU A 59 0.08 11.61 5.20
CA LEU A 59 1.55 11.58 5.28
C LEU A 59 2.14 10.42 6.08
N LEU A 60 1.45 9.81 7.05
CA LEU A 60 2.05 8.71 7.84
C LEU A 60 1.01 7.71 8.40
N SER A 61 -0.08 7.42 7.68
CA SER A 61 -1.02 6.36 8.09
C SER A 61 -0.48 4.96 7.76
N SER A 62 0.55 4.57 8.50
CA SER A 62 0.92 3.19 8.73
C SER A 62 -0.18 2.50 9.56
N GLY A 63 -1.27 2.12 8.90
CA GLY A 63 -2.30 1.27 9.52
C GLY A 63 -3.70 1.85 9.46
N ALA A 64 -4.28 1.93 8.26
CA ALA A 64 -5.73 1.93 8.16
C ALA A 64 -6.23 0.50 8.44
N SER A 65 -6.26 0.13 9.72
CA SER A 65 -7.18 -0.88 10.24
C SER A 65 -8.57 -0.27 10.14
N LEU A 66 -9.20 -0.40 8.96
CA LEU A 66 -10.59 -0.01 8.80
C LEU A 66 -11.44 -1.02 9.56
N SER A 67 -11.99 -0.50 10.65
CA SER A 67 -13.05 -1.04 11.49
C SER A 67 -14.15 -1.73 10.69
N GLU A 68 -14.78 -2.69 11.35
CA GLU A 68 -15.90 -3.54 10.91
C GLU A 68 -17.21 -2.79 10.60
N GLU A 69 -17.18 -1.70 9.83
CA GLU A 69 -18.40 -1.05 9.34
C GLU A 69 -18.75 -1.52 7.94
N SER A 70 -19.09 -2.80 7.80
CA SER A 70 -19.85 -3.39 6.67
C SER A 70 -19.51 -2.89 5.26
N VAL A 71 -18.26 -2.47 4.99
CA VAL A 71 -17.88 -1.86 3.72
C VAL A 71 -18.14 -2.87 2.62
N ALA A 72 -19.10 -2.57 1.73
CA ALA A 72 -19.27 -3.35 0.52
C ALA A 72 -17.96 -3.24 -0.26
N ALA A 73 -17.33 -4.38 -0.53
CA ALA A 73 -16.07 -4.46 -1.27
C ALA A 73 -16.22 -5.47 -2.39
N GLU A 74 -16.07 -5.02 -3.63
CA GLU A 74 -16.18 -5.87 -4.81
C GLU A 74 -14.78 -6.21 -5.34
N PRO A 75 -14.46 -7.50 -5.58
CA PRO A 75 -13.20 -7.87 -6.19
C PRO A 75 -13.18 -7.38 -7.64
N VAL A 76 -12.14 -6.64 -8.02
CA VAL A 76 -11.94 -6.13 -9.38
C VAL A 76 -10.65 -6.68 -9.98
N PRO A 77 -10.55 -6.80 -11.31
CA PRO A 77 -9.29 -7.18 -11.95
C PRO A 77 -8.16 -6.26 -11.50
N LEU A 78 -6.96 -6.83 -11.41
CA LEU A 78 -5.80 -6.15 -10.85
C LEU A 78 -5.55 -4.82 -11.59
N ASN A 79 -5.58 -3.71 -10.87
CA ASN A 79 -5.37 -2.39 -11.48
C ASN A 79 -3.88 -2.16 -11.70
N TRP A 80 -3.38 -2.61 -12.86
CA TRP A 80 -1.96 -2.51 -13.22
C TRP A 80 -1.41 -1.09 -13.17
N ARG A 81 -2.24 -0.07 -13.44
CA ARG A 81 -1.78 1.32 -13.35
C ARG A 81 -1.51 1.72 -11.90
N GLN A 82 -2.28 1.22 -10.94
CA GLN A 82 -2.00 1.42 -9.51
C GLN A 82 -0.75 0.63 -9.07
N VAL A 83 -0.62 -0.63 -9.53
CA VAL A 83 0.55 -1.48 -9.26
C VAL A 83 1.85 -0.82 -9.73
N LEU A 84 1.87 -0.29 -10.95
CA LEU A 84 3.03 0.41 -11.51
C LEU A 84 3.39 1.67 -10.71
N ASN A 85 2.39 2.46 -10.26
CA ASN A 85 2.65 3.63 -9.43
C ASN A 85 3.30 3.27 -8.08
N VAL A 86 2.85 2.17 -7.46
CA VAL A 86 3.47 1.69 -6.22
C VAL A 86 4.92 1.28 -6.48
N TYR A 87 5.19 0.53 -7.55
CA TYR A 87 6.55 0.14 -7.89
C TYR A 87 7.46 1.31 -8.26
N ALA A 88 6.93 2.36 -8.88
CA ALA A 88 7.69 3.57 -9.17
C ALA A 88 8.26 4.25 -7.91
N ILE A 89 7.66 4.02 -6.74
CA ILE A 89 8.15 4.51 -5.44
C ILE A 89 8.99 3.44 -4.72
N VAL A 90 8.56 2.19 -4.72
CA VAL A 90 9.24 1.10 -4.00
C VAL A 90 10.63 0.81 -4.59
N ILE A 91 10.75 0.78 -5.92
CA ILE A 91 12.01 0.49 -6.61
C ILE A 91 13.12 1.48 -6.22
N PRO A 92 12.94 2.82 -6.31
CA PRO A 92 13.99 3.75 -5.93
C PRO A 92 14.32 3.71 -4.43
N VAL A 93 13.34 3.44 -3.56
CA VAL A 93 13.59 3.26 -2.12
C VAL A 93 14.48 2.03 -1.87
N ILE A 94 14.16 0.89 -2.48
CA ILE A 94 14.99 -0.32 -2.38
C ILE A 94 16.37 -0.08 -2.96
N ALA A 95 16.47 0.54 -4.14
CA ALA A 95 17.74 0.86 -4.77
C ALA A 95 18.62 1.74 -3.86
N PHE A 96 18.03 2.75 -3.21
CA PHE A 96 18.72 3.61 -2.26
C PHE A 96 19.20 2.83 -1.03
N LEU A 97 18.35 1.98 -0.44
CA LEU A 97 18.71 1.15 0.72
C LEU A 97 19.86 0.19 0.39
N VAL A 98 19.80 -0.46 -0.79
CA VAL A 98 20.85 -1.36 -1.27
C VAL A 98 22.15 -0.58 -1.50
N TRP A 99 22.08 0.56 -2.19
CA TRP A 99 23.24 1.42 -2.41
C TRP A 99 23.87 1.89 -1.09
N ALA A 100 23.05 2.37 -0.15
CA ALA A 100 23.50 2.82 1.16
C ALA A 100 24.13 1.67 1.96
N PHE A 101 23.52 0.47 1.93
CA PHE A 101 24.07 -0.72 2.58
C PHE A 101 25.45 -1.08 2.04
N PHE A 102 25.63 -1.13 0.72
CA PHE A 102 26.93 -1.39 0.11
C PHE A 102 27.94 -0.27 0.37
N ARG A 103 27.50 0.98 0.51
CA ARG A 103 28.37 2.12 0.75
C ARG A 103 28.80 2.28 2.21
N LEU A 104 27.96 1.89 3.16
CA LEU A 104 28.17 2.06 4.59
C LEU A 104 28.82 0.86 5.28
N LEU A 105 28.87 -0.31 4.62
CA LEU A 105 29.61 -1.45 5.16
C LEU A 105 31.13 -1.19 5.09
N PRO A 106 31.85 -1.18 6.24
CA PRO A 106 33.29 -1.03 6.28
C PRO A 106 33.94 -2.33 5.78
N GLY A 107 34.08 -2.46 4.45
CA GLY A 107 34.72 -3.63 3.83
C GLY A 107 34.37 -3.93 2.36
N GLY A 108 33.55 -3.14 1.69
CA GLY A 108 33.05 -3.46 0.34
C GLY A 108 33.91 -2.96 -0.83
N ILE A 109 34.71 -3.87 -1.39
CA ILE A 109 35.20 -4.00 -2.77
C ILE A 109 35.39 -2.69 -3.57
N LYS A 110 36.66 -2.32 -3.75
CA LYS A 110 37.08 -1.32 -4.74
C LYS A 110 36.89 -1.92 -6.14
N PHE A 111 35.93 -1.38 -6.89
CA PHE A 111 35.94 -1.49 -8.36
C PHE A 111 37.05 -0.61 -8.92
#